data_AF-A0A2D4KJ75-F1
#
_entry.id   AF-A0A2D4KJ75-F1
#
_cell.length_a   1.000
_cell.length_b   1.000
_cell.length_c   1.000
_cell.angle_alpha   90.00
_cell.angle_beta   90.00
_cell.angle_gamma   90.00
#
_symmetry.space_group_name_H-M   'P 1'
#
loop_
_entity.id
_entity.type
_entity.pdbx_description
1 polymer ?
#
loop_
_entity_poly.entity_id
_entity_poly.type
_entity_poly.pdbx_seq_one_letter_code
_entity_poly.pdbx_strand_id
1 'polypeptide(L)'
;ASNSESDRTLLRAFIRTYLVAIREAKCSHFSTLIASAESCPAALFRVTRSLLNVEGAEEHLQGRAEEFVQFLLDKIAQIRTDLDSDCAVLPDVPRADLSPVAWDEFERVAPEEFDRW
;
A
#
# COMPACT_ATOMS: atom_id res chain seq x y z
N ALA A 1 4.05 46.89 20.37
CA ALA A 1 4.98 45.84 20.83
C ALA A 1 6.06 45.68 19.76
N SER A 2 7.31 46.00 20.09
CA SER A 2 8.43 45.85 19.15
C SER A 2 8.81 44.38 19.07
N ASN A 3 8.59 43.74 17.92
CA ASN A 3 8.98 42.34 17.69
C ASN A 3 10.46 42.33 17.33
N SER A 4 11.32 42.01 18.30
CA SER A 4 12.76 42.01 18.08
C SER A 4 13.17 40.83 17.20
N GLU A 5 14.25 40.98 16.44
CA GLU A 5 14.80 39.90 15.61
C GLU A 5 15.24 38.69 16.45
N SER A 6 15.61 38.94 17.71
CA SER A 6 15.87 37.92 18.73
C SER A 6 14.61 37.08 19.01
N ASP A 7 13.44 37.70 19.18
CA ASP A 7 12.17 37.00 19.45
C ASP A 7 11.76 36.11 18.27
N ARG A 8 11.95 36.58 17.03
CA ARG A 8 11.68 35.78 15.82
C ARG A 8 12.60 34.57 15.71
N THR A 9 13.85 34.73 16.09
CA THR A 9 14.85 33.65 16.06
C THR A 9 14.56 32.60 17.12
N LEU A 10 14.23 33.05 18.34
CA LEU A 10 13.83 32.17 19.44
C LEU A 10 12.57 31.36 19.09
N LEU A 11 11.56 32.01 18.50
CA LEU A 11 10.33 31.34 18.07
C LEU A 11 10.60 30.26 17.02
N ARG A 12 11.45 30.54 16.02
CA ARG A 12 11.82 29.55 15.00
C ARG A 12 12.57 28.35 15.61
N ALA A 13 13.47 28.60 16.55
CA ALA A 13 14.18 27.54 17.25
C ALA A 13 13.19 26.65 18.03
N PHE A 14 12.28 27.27 18.78
CA PHE A 14 11.25 26.56 19.54
C PHE A 14 10.35 25.71 18.64
N ILE A 15 9.86 26.26 17.52
CA ILE A 15 9.03 25.53 16.55
C ILE A 15 9.80 24.31 15.99
N ARG A 16 11.07 24.48 15.64
CA ARG A 16 11.90 23.37 15.14
C ARG A 16 12.03 22.25 16.18
N THR A 17 12.36 22.61 17.42
CA THR A 17 12.46 21.63 18.51
C THR A 17 11.15 20.91 18.75
N TYR A 18 10.03 21.63 18.77
CA TYR A 18 8.69 21.07 18.93
C TYR A 18 8.34 20.07 17.81
N LEU A 19 8.62 20.44 16.56
CA LEU A 19 8.36 19.55 15.41
C LEU A 19 9.20 18.28 15.46
N VAL A 20 10.46 18.37 15.87
CA VAL A 20 11.34 17.20 16.07
C VAL A 20 10.78 16.32 17.19
N ALA A 21 10.42 16.89 18.34
CA ALA A 21 9.88 16.15 19.47
C ALA A 21 8.57 15.42 19.11
N ILE A 22 7.67 16.06 18.35
CA ILE A 22 6.46 15.40 17.85
C ILE A 22 6.79 14.26 16.91
N ARG A 23 7.72 14.47 15.97
CA ARG A 23 8.12 13.41 15.04
C ARG A 23 8.65 12.20 15.80
N GLU A 24 9.53 12.42 16.77
CA GLU A 24 10.09 11.35 17.62
C GLU A 24 9.02 10.63 18.42
N ALA A 25 8.13 11.37 19.08
CA ALA A 25 7.02 10.79 19.85
C ALA A 25 6.10 9.93 18.96
N LYS A 26 5.74 10.42 17.76
CA LYS A 26 4.95 9.66 16.78
C LYS A 26 5.68 8.41 16.31
N CYS A 27 6.95 8.53 15.92
CA CYS A 27 7.75 7.39 15.48
C CYS A 27 7.85 6.32 16.57
N SER A 28 8.08 6.71 17.83
CA SER A 28 8.13 5.77 18.96
C SER A 28 6.79 5.06 19.14
N HIS A 29 5.68 5.79 19.15
CA HIS A 29 4.35 5.21 19.32
C HIS A 29 4.01 4.17 18.25
N PHE A 30 4.22 4.51 16.97
CA PHE A 30 3.93 3.59 15.89
C PHE A 30 4.88 2.40 15.85
N SER A 31 6.17 2.59 16.21
CA SER A 31 7.11 1.47 16.32
C SER A 31 6.65 0.46 17.36
N THR A 32 6.19 0.94 18.53
CA THR A 32 5.61 0.07 19.57
C THR A 32 4.34 -0.63 19.09
N LEU A 33 3.45 0.06 18.37
CA LEU A 33 2.23 -0.56 17.83
C LEU A 33 2.54 -1.63 16.78
N ILE A 34 3.52 -1.40 15.90
CA ILE A 34 3.95 -2.36 14.88
C ILE A 34 4.56 -3.60 15.54
N ALA A 35 5.48 -3.41 16.49
CA ALA A 35 6.08 -4.52 17.24
C ALA A 35 5.02 -5.30 18.06
N SER A 36 4.06 -4.60 18.66
CA SER A 36 2.96 -5.23 19.40
C SER A 36 1.96 -5.97 18.51
N ALA A 37 1.93 -5.67 17.21
CA ALA A 37 1.04 -6.30 16.24
C ALA A 37 1.65 -7.54 15.59
N GLU A 38 2.86 -7.96 15.99
CA GLU A 38 3.51 -9.19 15.53
C GLU A 38 2.51 -10.36 15.60
N SER A 39 2.26 -11.01 14.45
CA SER A 39 1.28 -12.08 14.17
C SER A 39 -0.19 -11.69 13.88
N CYS A 40 -0.57 -10.40 13.87
CA CYS A 40 -1.92 -10.00 13.47
C CYS A 40 -1.93 -9.12 12.20
N PRO A 41 -2.08 -9.73 11.00
CA PRO A 41 -2.09 -9.01 9.72
C PRO A 41 -3.09 -7.85 9.67
N ALA A 42 -4.26 -8.01 10.31
CA ALA A 42 -5.28 -6.96 10.37
C ALA A 42 -4.87 -5.74 11.22
N ALA A 43 -4.08 -5.95 12.28
CA ALA A 43 -3.58 -4.86 13.12
C ALA A 43 -2.45 -4.08 12.41
N LEU A 44 -1.51 -4.81 11.78
CA LEU A 44 -0.45 -4.24 10.94
C LEU A 44 -1.04 -3.40 9.80
N PHE A 45 -2.05 -3.92 9.09
CA PHE A 45 -2.71 -3.18 8.01
C PHE A 45 -3.31 -1.85 8.49
N ARG A 46 -4.01 -1.84 9.64
CA ARG A 46 -4.57 -0.61 10.21
C ARG A 46 -3.49 0.41 10.55
N VAL A 47 -2.40 -0.02 11.19
CA VAL A 47 -1.30 0.87 11.60
C VAL A 47 -0.57 1.45 10.38
N THR A 48 -0.22 0.62 9.41
CA THR A 48 0.43 1.07 8.17
C THR A 48 -0.47 1.98 7.35
N ARG A 49 -1.78 1.70 7.29
CA ARG A 49 -2.75 2.58 6.64
C ARG A 49 -2.82 3.96 7.30
N SER A 50 -2.88 4.02 8.64
CA SER A 50 -2.89 5.29 9.38
C SER A 50 -1.60 6.11 9.18
N LEU A 51 -0.47 5.45 8.91
CA LEU A 51 0.81 6.10 8.60
C LEU A 51 0.86 6.71 7.20
N LEU A 52 0.24 6.06 6.22
CA LEU A 52 0.29 6.46 4.81
C LEU A 52 -0.67 7.61 4.47
N ASN A 53 -1.44 8.11 5.43
CA ASN A 53 -2.39 9.22 5.27
C ASN A 53 -3.27 9.08 4.00
N VAL A 54 -3.74 7.86 3.76
CA VAL A 54 -4.66 7.53 2.66
C VAL A 54 -6.07 7.93 3.06
N GLU A 55 -6.25 9.23 3.30
CA GLU A 55 -7.54 9.84 3.59
C GLU A 55 -8.28 10.23 2.30
N GLY A 56 -7.62 10.09 1.14
CA GLY A 56 -8.15 10.44 -0.18
C GLY A 56 -8.46 9.26 -1.12
N ALA A 57 -8.18 8.02 -0.73
CA ALA A 57 -8.58 6.83 -1.50
C ALA A 57 -9.56 5.98 -0.69
N GLU A 58 -10.50 6.66 -0.04
CA GLU A 58 -11.81 6.07 0.22
C GLU A 58 -12.55 6.03 -1.13
N GLU A 59 -12.06 5.18 -2.04
CA GLU A 59 -13.00 4.47 -2.90
C GLU A 59 -13.80 3.65 -1.90
N HIS A 60 -15.01 4.11 -1.58
CA HIS A 60 -15.95 3.48 -0.67
C HIS A 60 -16.04 1.98 -1.00
N LEU A 61 -15.20 1.16 -0.37
CA LEU A 61 -15.50 -0.25 -0.16
C LEU A 61 -16.33 -0.36 1.12
N GLN A 62 -17.30 0.54 1.26
CA GLN A 62 -18.39 0.42 2.22
C GLN A 62 -19.42 -0.53 1.62
N GLY A 63 -18.99 -1.77 1.37
CA GLY A 63 -19.80 -2.79 0.76
C GLY A 63 -19.65 -4.09 1.51
N ARG A 64 -20.76 -4.81 1.65
CA ARG A 64 -20.76 -6.18 2.16
C ARG A 64 -19.85 -7.05 1.26
N ALA A 65 -19.31 -8.16 1.76
CA ALA A 65 -18.34 -8.97 1.01
C ALA A 65 -18.82 -9.34 -0.41
N GLU A 66 -20.13 -9.46 -0.59
CA GLU A 66 -20.80 -9.71 -1.86
C GLU A 66 -20.61 -8.57 -2.88
N GLU A 67 -20.60 -7.31 -2.44
CA GLU A 67 -20.36 -6.14 -3.30
C GLU A 67 -18.90 -6.08 -3.75
N PHE A 68 -17.97 -6.46 -2.88
CA PHE A 68 -16.55 -6.58 -3.24
C PHE A 68 -16.32 -7.71 -4.25
N VAL A 69 -17.00 -8.85 -4.08
CA VAL A 69 -16.94 -9.96 -5.05
C VAL A 69 -17.46 -9.51 -6.41
N GLN A 70 -18.59 -8.80 -6.46
CA GLN A 70 -19.14 -8.30 -7.72
C GLN A 70 -18.21 -7.29 -8.38
N PHE A 71 -17.67 -6.33 -7.61
CA PHE A 71 -16.70 -5.37 -8.09
C PHE A 71 -15.44 -6.04 -8.68
N LEU A 72 -14.91 -7.07 -8.01
CA LEU A 72 -13.76 -7.82 -8.53
C LEU A 72 -14.10 -8.57 -9.82
N LEU A 73 -15.27 -9.20 -9.90
CA LEU A 73 -15.72 -9.90 -11.11
C LEU A 73 -15.85 -8.92 -12.29
N ASP A 74 -16.45 -7.76 -12.06
CA ASP A 74 -16.62 -6.73 -13.09
C ASP A 74 -15.25 -6.21 -13.57
N LYS A 75 -14.31 -5.99 -12.65
CA LYS A 75 -12.96 -5.51 -12.99
C LYS A 75 -12.13 -6.55 -13.74
N ILE A 76 -12.26 -7.83 -13.39
CA ILE A 76 -11.64 -8.94 -14.14
C ILE A 76 -12.24 -9.05 -15.54
N ALA A 77 -13.56 -8.91 -15.68
CA ALA A 77 -14.22 -8.92 -16.97
C ALA A 77 -13.74 -7.77 -17.85
N GLN A 78 -13.63 -6.56 -17.29
CA GLN A 78 -13.10 -5.39 -17.99
C GLN A 78 -11.66 -5.60 -18.48
N ILE A 79 -10.77 -6.10 -17.62
CA ILE A 79 -9.38 -6.37 -18.03
C ILE A 79 -9.32 -7.38 -19.17
N ARG A 80 -10.18 -8.41 -19.15
CA ARG A 80 -10.26 -9.40 -20.23
C ARG A 80 -10.76 -8.78 -21.53
N THR A 81 -11.80 -7.94 -21.48
CA THR A 81 -12.29 -7.26 -22.68
C THR A 81 -11.29 -6.27 -23.24
N ASP A 82 -10.58 -5.55 -22.38
CA ASP A 82 -9.54 -4.59 -22.79
C ASP A 82 -8.36 -5.34 -23.42
N LEU A 83 -7.94 -6.47 -22.84
CA LEU A 83 -6.89 -7.32 -23.38
C LEU A 83 -7.28 -7.96 -24.72
N ASP A 84 -8.52 -8.45 -24.85
CA ASP A 84 -9.04 -9.02 -26.10
C ASP A 84 -9.19 -7.93 -27.18
N SER A 85 -9.53 -6.70 -26.79
CA SER A 85 -9.60 -5.53 -27.66
C SER A 85 -8.21 -5.07 -28.13
N ASP A 86 -7.21 -5.10 -27.26
CA ASP A 86 -5.82 -4.78 -27.59
C ASP A 86 -5.18 -5.88 -28.45
N CYS A 87 -5.55 -7.15 -28.23
CA CYS A 87 -5.11 -8.28 -29.05
C CYS A 87 -5.68 -8.25 -30.48
N ALA A 88 -6.84 -7.62 -30.70
CA ALA A 88 -7.43 -7.48 -32.02
C ALA A 88 -6.68 -6.48 -32.92
N VAL A 89 -5.76 -5.67 -32.36
CA VAL A 89 -5.06 -4.58 -33.06
C VAL A 89 -3.53 -4.76 -33.04
N LEU A 90 -3.01 -5.98 -32.86
CA LEU A 90 -1.61 -6.23 -33.20
C LEU A 90 -1.49 -6.65 -34.67
N PRO A 91 -0.82 -5.86 -35.54
CA PRO A 91 -0.43 -6.37 -36.84
C PRO A 91 0.47 -7.59 -36.62
N ASP A 92 0.32 -8.60 -37.46
CA ASP A 92 1.08 -9.85 -37.46
C ASP A 92 2.59 -9.54 -37.43
N VAL A 93 3.17 -9.41 -36.22
CA VAL A 93 4.60 -9.19 -36.04
C VAL A 93 5.24 -10.57 -36.11
N PRO A 94 6.25 -10.78 -36.98
CA PRO A 94 6.93 -12.06 -37.08
C PRO A 94 7.44 -12.44 -35.70
N ARG A 95 6.97 -13.59 -35.23
CA ARG A 95 7.20 -14.25 -33.95
C ARG A 95 8.70 -14.27 -33.63
N ALA A 96 9.22 -13.18 -33.08
CA ALA A 96 10.49 -13.20 -32.39
C ALA A 96 10.27 -13.99 -31.11
N ASP A 97 11.14 -14.96 -30.87
CA ASP A 97 11.06 -15.97 -29.81
C ASP A 97 10.88 -15.34 -28.43
N LEU A 98 9.63 -15.10 -28.05
CA LEU A 98 9.24 -14.92 -26.66
C LEU A 98 9.30 -16.30 -26.04
N SER A 99 10.44 -16.63 -25.42
CA SER A 99 10.55 -17.88 -24.66
C SER A 99 9.39 -17.93 -23.66
N PRO A 100 8.59 -19.00 -23.62
CA PRO A 100 7.60 -19.16 -22.59
C PRO A 100 8.30 -19.01 -21.25
N VAL A 101 7.89 -18.06 -20.42
CA VAL A 101 8.34 -17.98 -19.02
C VAL A 101 8.10 -19.37 -18.44
N ALA A 102 9.19 -20.10 -18.21
CA ALA A 102 9.14 -21.46 -17.73
C ALA A 102 8.76 -21.40 -16.26
N TRP A 103 7.46 -21.56 -15.99
CA TRP A 103 6.88 -21.70 -14.66
C TRP A 103 7.48 -22.86 -13.84
N ASP A 104 8.37 -23.64 -14.44
CA ASP A 104 9.15 -24.71 -13.84
C ASP A 104 10.31 -24.21 -12.97
N GLU A 105 10.69 -22.91 -13.03
CA GLU A 105 11.67 -22.31 -12.11
C GLU A 105 11.11 -22.04 -10.70
N PHE A 106 9.78 -22.10 -10.53
CA PHE A 106 9.15 -21.89 -9.23
C PHE A 106 8.92 -23.22 -8.52
N GLU A 107 9.52 -23.33 -7.34
CA GLU A 107 9.30 -24.45 -6.44
C GLU A 107 7.83 -24.42 -5.95
N ARG A 108 7.07 -25.46 -6.28
CA ARG A 108 5.66 -25.58 -5.87
C ARG A 108 5.62 -25.91 -4.38
N VAL A 109 5.39 -24.90 -3.57
CA VAL A 109 5.13 -25.05 -2.13
C VAL A 109 3.81 -25.78 -1.94
N ALA A 110 3.85 -26.90 -1.23
CA ALA A 110 2.67 -27.71 -0.95
C ALA A 110 1.78 -26.98 0.08
N PRO A 111 0.43 -27.02 -0.04
CA PRO A 111 -0.46 -26.30 0.88
C PRO A 111 -0.21 -26.58 2.38
N GLU A 112 0.32 -27.76 2.70
CA GLU A 112 0.60 -28.26 4.04
C GLU A 112 1.86 -27.62 4.67
N GLU A 113 2.68 -26.92 3.89
CA GLU A 113 3.82 -26.14 4.38
C GLU A 113 3.40 -24.78 4.94
N PHE A 114 2.20 -24.29 4.57
CA PHE A 114 1.65 -23.03 5.04
C PHE A 114 1.17 -23.09 6.50
N ASP A 115 0.76 -24.28 6.97
CA ASP A 115 0.20 -24.49 8.32
C ASP A 115 1.26 -24.61 9.44
N ARG A 116 2.55 -24.46 9.11
CA ARG A 116 3.66 -24.62 10.06
C ARG A 116 4.33 -23.30 10.51
N TRP A 117 3.80 -22.15 10.11
CA TRP A 117 4.40 -20.82 10.34
C TRP A 117 3.50 -19.94 11.20
#